data_AF-A0AAV4FIY5-F1
#
_entry.id   AF-A0AAV4FIY5-F1
#
_cell.length_a   1.000
_cell.length_b   1.000
_cell.length_c   1.000
_cell.angle_alpha   90.00
_cell.angle_beta   90.00
_cell.angle_gamma   90.00
#
_symmetry.space_group_name_H-M   'P 1'
#
loop_
_entity.id
_entity.type
_entity.pdbx_description
1 polymer ?
#
loop_
_entity_poly.entity_id
_entity_poly.type
_entity_poly.pdbx_seq_one_letter_code
_entity_poly.pdbx_strand_id
1 'polypeptide(L)'
;MSRLSEVDRHRALGLLQAGFPISEVSLRMILNRTTNFRVRQRLHETHTVSDRPRSGRPRCTTQRQDRNLVRNHMNNRFLSASASSRHTRERNNQLMSPNTVRRRLSTSGLRARRPYIGPILTQRLRHRRTLWAQEHAAWDRIQWQSVVFSDESRFCIDHADGHGGGKEEKECSSRIIVVVVVVVVVVAVVVAVVVVVGGGGGGAVVVAIAVIVVGVVVVVGVVVFLKDKNS
;
A
#
# COMPACT_ATOMS: atom_id res chain seq x y z
N MET A 1 -8.65 -45.16 -10.14
CA MET A 1 -9.52 -45.23 -8.95
C MET A 1 -9.68 -43.82 -8.38
N SER A 2 -10.92 -43.43 -8.09
CA SER A 2 -11.24 -42.17 -7.42
C SER A 2 -10.73 -42.17 -5.97
N ARG A 3 -10.47 -40.96 -5.45
CA ARG A 3 -10.08 -40.79 -4.04
C ARG A 3 -11.28 -41.10 -3.15
N LEU A 4 -11.10 -41.98 -2.16
CA LEU A 4 -12.14 -42.26 -1.15
C LEU A 4 -12.39 -41.02 -0.31
N SER A 5 -13.67 -40.64 -0.13
CA SER A 5 -14.04 -39.48 0.69
C SER A 5 -13.64 -39.69 2.14
N GLU A 6 -13.48 -38.62 2.90
CA GLU A 6 -13.16 -38.73 4.32
C GLU A 6 -14.30 -39.39 5.11
N VAL A 7 -15.55 -39.10 4.76
CA VAL A 7 -16.74 -39.71 5.38
C VAL A 7 -16.77 -41.22 5.16
N ASP A 8 -16.48 -41.69 3.94
CA ASP A 8 -16.47 -43.12 3.63
C ASP A 8 -15.36 -43.85 4.36
N ARG A 9 -14.22 -43.21 4.60
CA ARG A 9 -13.15 -43.81 5.42
C ARG A 9 -13.60 -43.96 6.87
N HIS A 10 -14.25 -42.96 7.45
CA HIS A 10 -14.78 -43.03 8.81
C HIS A 10 -15.87 -44.11 8.94
N ARG A 11 -16.77 -44.21 7.95
CA ARG A 11 -17.77 -45.28 7.89
C ARG A 11 -17.14 -46.66 7.79
N ALA A 12 -16.11 -46.83 6.95
CA ALA A 12 -15.36 -48.08 6.86
C ALA A 12 -14.67 -48.44 8.19
N LEU A 13 -14.06 -47.45 8.85
CA LEU A 13 -13.42 -47.64 10.15
C LEU A 13 -14.42 -47.99 11.25
N GLY A 14 -15.58 -47.34 11.30
CA GLY A 14 -16.63 -47.65 12.26
C GLY A 14 -17.11 -49.11 12.14
N LEU A 15 -17.30 -49.60 10.91
CA LEU A 15 -17.64 -51.00 10.67
C LEU A 15 -16.52 -51.96 11.09
N LEU A 16 -15.25 -51.60 10.83
CA LEU A 16 -14.11 -52.42 11.24
C LEU A 16 -13.91 -52.44 12.76
N GLN A 17 -14.17 -51.33 13.44
CA GLN A 17 -14.13 -51.23 14.91
C GLN A 17 -15.27 -52.00 15.57
N ALA A 18 -16.44 -52.05 14.93
CA ALA A 18 -17.57 -52.89 15.34
C ALA A 18 -17.34 -54.40 15.14
N GLY A 19 -16.16 -54.81 14.65
CA GLY A 19 -15.77 -56.22 14.52
C GLY A 19 -16.19 -56.90 13.21
N PHE A 20 -16.75 -56.16 12.24
CA PHE A 20 -17.09 -56.76 10.94
C PHE A 20 -15.82 -57.17 10.17
N PRO A 21 -15.81 -58.33 9.50
CA PRO A 21 -14.67 -58.76 8.70
C PRO A 21 -14.50 -57.87 7.46
N ILE A 22 -13.26 -57.70 6.98
CA ILE A 22 -12.94 -56.82 5.84
C ILE A 22 -13.72 -57.18 4.57
N SER A 23 -14.02 -58.46 4.34
CA SER A 23 -14.88 -58.92 3.23
C SER A 23 -16.27 -58.28 3.28
N GLU A 24 -16.88 -58.28 4.47
CA GLU A 24 -18.23 -57.78 4.67
C GLU A 24 -18.27 -56.25 4.50
N VAL A 25 -17.28 -55.55 5.05
CA VAL A 25 -17.14 -54.09 4.88
C VAL A 25 -16.94 -53.74 3.40
N SER A 26 -16.19 -54.57 2.66
CA SER A 26 -16.00 -54.40 1.22
C SER A 26 -17.29 -54.53 0.41
N LEU A 27 -18.15 -55.50 0.76
CA LEU A 27 -19.46 -55.67 0.11
C LEU A 27 -20.41 -54.52 0.46
N ARG A 28 -20.53 -54.18 1.75
CA ARG A 28 -21.40 -53.10 2.24
C ARG A 28 -21.07 -51.72 1.66
N MET A 29 -19.77 -51.43 1.52
CA MET A 29 -19.30 -50.12 1.06
C MET A 29 -18.94 -50.09 -0.42
N ILE A 30 -19.01 -51.22 -1.12
CA ILE A 30 -18.59 -51.36 -2.52
C ILE A 30 -17.13 -50.88 -2.69
N LEU A 31 -16.26 -51.29 -1.76
CA LEU A 31 -14.84 -50.93 -1.73
C LEU A 31 -13.95 -52.17 -1.84
N ASN A 32 -12.84 -52.05 -2.55
CA ASN A 32 -11.85 -53.13 -2.61
C ASN A 32 -11.30 -53.48 -1.21
N ARG A 33 -11.09 -54.78 -0.95
CA ARG A 33 -10.54 -55.28 0.32
C ARG A 33 -9.21 -54.61 0.68
N THR A 34 -8.38 -54.33 -0.32
CA THR A 34 -7.10 -53.61 -0.16
C THR A 34 -7.28 -52.17 0.30
N THR A 35 -8.35 -51.49 -0.11
CA THR A 35 -8.67 -50.12 0.33
C THR A 35 -9.05 -50.13 1.82
N ASN A 36 -9.95 -51.02 2.24
CA ASN A 36 -10.34 -51.17 3.64
C ASN A 36 -9.16 -51.56 4.53
N PHE A 37 -8.32 -52.49 4.06
CA PHE A 37 -7.08 -52.86 4.75
C PHE A 37 -6.15 -51.65 4.93
N ARG A 38 -5.91 -50.87 3.87
CA ARG A 38 -5.06 -49.67 3.91
C ARG A 38 -5.63 -48.57 4.82
N VAL A 39 -6.95 -48.39 4.85
CA VAL A 39 -7.62 -47.43 5.74
C VAL A 39 -7.42 -47.83 7.21
N ARG A 40 -7.62 -49.11 7.55
CA ARG A 40 -7.37 -49.64 8.90
C ARG A 40 -5.90 -49.52 9.30
N GLN A 41 -5.01 -49.95 8.42
CA GLN A 41 -3.56 -49.89 8.65
C GLN A 41 -3.11 -48.45 8.89
N ARG A 42 -3.62 -47.48 8.10
CA ARG A 42 -3.31 -46.07 8.30
C ARG A 42 -3.74 -45.56 9.68
N LEU A 43 -4.93 -45.93 10.13
CA LEU A 43 -5.39 -45.54 11.47
C LEU A 43 -4.47 -46.08 12.56
N HIS A 44 -3.97 -47.31 12.42
CA HIS A 44 -3.00 -47.87 13.37
C HIS A 44 -1.63 -47.17 13.32
N GLU A 45 -1.16 -46.77 12.14
CA GLU A 45 0.16 -46.13 11.97
C GLU A 45 0.18 -44.66 12.42
N THR A 46 -0.85 -43.88 12.08
CA THR A 46 -0.84 -42.42 12.26
C THR A 46 -1.94 -41.90 13.16
N HIS A 47 -2.86 -42.74 13.63
CA HIS A 47 -4.06 -42.35 14.38
C HIS A 47 -4.93 -41.29 13.67
N THR A 48 -4.77 -41.17 12.35
CA THR A 48 -5.52 -40.23 11.52
C THR A 48 -6.04 -40.90 10.26
N VAL A 49 -7.16 -40.40 9.77
CA VAL A 49 -7.82 -40.87 8.54
C VAL A 49 -7.56 -39.93 7.36
N SER A 50 -7.00 -38.76 7.65
CA SER A 50 -6.68 -37.70 6.70
C SER A 50 -5.60 -38.11 5.71
N ASP A 51 -5.55 -37.40 4.57
CA ASP A 51 -4.48 -37.60 3.60
C ASP A 51 -3.15 -37.11 4.18
N ARG A 52 -2.08 -37.89 3.96
CA ARG A 52 -0.73 -37.44 4.26
C ARG A 52 -0.38 -36.26 3.34
N PRO A 53 0.33 -35.24 3.84
CA PRO A 53 0.86 -34.20 2.98
C PRO A 53 1.75 -34.85 1.91
N ARG A 54 1.50 -34.51 0.65
CA ARG A 54 2.32 -35.01 -0.46
C ARG A 54 3.58 -34.15 -0.53
N SER A 55 4.73 -34.78 -0.73
CA SER A 55 6.04 -34.11 -0.87
C SER A 55 6.09 -33.12 -2.04
N GLY A 56 5.23 -33.32 -3.05
CA GLY A 56 5.19 -32.47 -4.25
C GLY A 56 6.46 -32.60 -5.09
N ARG A 57 6.56 -31.77 -6.13
CA ARG A 57 7.78 -31.72 -6.97
C ARG A 57 8.90 -30.99 -6.22
N PRO A 58 10.11 -31.57 -6.12
CA PRO A 58 11.24 -30.87 -5.49
C PRO A 58 11.56 -29.59 -6.24
N ARG A 59 12.07 -28.60 -5.50
CA ARG A 59 12.45 -27.30 -6.06
C ARG A 59 13.65 -27.45 -7.01
N CYS A 60 13.65 -26.67 -8.08
CA CYS A 60 14.80 -26.57 -8.99
C CYS A 60 15.96 -25.72 -8.43
N THR A 61 15.67 -24.86 -7.46
CA THR A 61 16.67 -24.02 -6.79
C THR A 61 17.03 -24.57 -5.41
N THR A 62 18.28 -24.35 -5.01
CA THR A 62 18.78 -24.64 -3.66
C THR A 62 18.61 -23.42 -2.75
N GLN A 63 18.58 -23.65 -1.43
CA GLN A 63 18.45 -22.56 -0.47
C GLN A 63 19.65 -21.60 -0.47
N ARG A 64 20.84 -22.05 -0.89
CA ARG A 64 22.01 -21.18 -1.09
C ARG A 64 21.83 -20.25 -2.29
N GLN A 65 21.30 -20.77 -3.40
CA GLN A 65 20.98 -19.97 -4.59
C GLN A 65 19.91 -18.93 -4.28
N ASP A 66 18.84 -19.32 -3.60
CA ASP A 66 17.77 -18.40 -3.20
C ASP A 66 18.32 -17.26 -2.31
N ARG A 67 19.16 -17.56 -1.32
CA ARG A 67 19.82 -16.54 -0.48
C ARG A 67 20.72 -15.59 -1.29
N ASN A 68 21.47 -16.12 -2.26
CA ASN A 68 22.32 -15.30 -3.11
C ASN A 68 21.51 -14.38 -4.03
N LEU A 69 20.40 -14.87 -4.60
CA LEU A 69 19.48 -14.05 -5.39
C LEU A 69 18.94 -12.87 -4.57
N VAL A 70 18.47 -13.15 -3.35
CA VAL A 70 17.96 -12.10 -2.45
C VAL A 70 19.04 -11.07 -2.15
N ARG A 71 20.26 -11.50 -1.80
CA ARG A 71 21.38 -10.60 -1.52
C ARG A 71 21.71 -9.71 -2.71
N ASN A 72 21.80 -10.29 -3.92
CA ASN A 72 22.14 -9.54 -5.13
C ASN A 72 21.08 -8.47 -5.45
N HIS A 73 19.80 -8.80 -5.31
CA HIS A 73 18.70 -7.84 -5.54
C HIS A 73 18.52 -6.81 -4.41
N MET A 74 18.99 -7.10 -3.19
CA MET A 74 19.07 -6.10 -2.12
C MET A 74 20.20 -5.11 -2.37
N ASN A 75 21.36 -5.59 -2.82
CA ASN A 75 22.52 -4.75 -3.14
C ASN A 75 22.27 -3.88 -4.38
N ASN A 76 21.60 -4.42 -5.40
CA ASN A 76 21.23 -3.69 -6.61
C ASN A 76 19.73 -3.85 -6.89
N ARG A 77 18.93 -2.88 -6.44
CA ARG A 77 17.47 -2.89 -6.61
C ARG A 77 17.03 -2.71 -8.07
N PHE A 78 17.91 -2.25 -8.96
CA PHE A 78 17.65 -2.11 -10.40
C PHE A 78 17.99 -3.36 -11.21
N LEU A 79 18.60 -4.38 -10.58
CA LEU A 79 18.92 -5.63 -11.25
C LEU A 79 17.63 -6.33 -11.70
N SER A 80 17.54 -6.64 -13.00
CA SER A 80 16.38 -7.33 -13.56
C SER A 80 16.42 -8.84 -13.27
N ALA A 81 15.24 -9.44 -13.09
CA ALA A 81 15.13 -10.89 -12.91
C ALA A 81 15.70 -11.67 -14.11
N SER A 82 15.56 -11.13 -15.33
CA SER A 82 16.14 -11.72 -16.55
C SER A 82 17.67 -11.64 -16.57
N ALA A 83 18.28 -10.61 -16.00
CA ALA A 83 19.73 -10.54 -15.85
C ALA A 83 20.22 -11.61 -14.86
N SER A 84 19.56 -11.73 -13.70
CA SER A 84 19.90 -12.77 -12.71
C SER A 84 19.73 -14.18 -13.25
N SER A 85 18.71 -14.41 -14.09
CA SER A 85 18.43 -15.72 -14.67
C SER A 85 19.50 -16.18 -15.67
N ARG A 86 20.16 -15.25 -16.38
CA ARG A 86 21.28 -15.56 -17.29
C ARG A 86 22.54 -16.02 -16.57
N HIS A 87 22.74 -15.61 -15.32
CA HIS A 87 23.96 -15.90 -14.55
C HIS A 87 23.76 -17.00 -13.50
N THR A 88 22.52 -17.31 -13.14
CA THR A 88 22.21 -18.31 -12.10
C THR A 88 21.73 -19.60 -12.74
N ARG A 89 22.47 -20.69 -12.48
CA ARG A 89 22.08 -22.05 -12.89
C ARG A 89 21.26 -22.74 -11.81
N GLU A 90 20.28 -23.53 -12.22
CA GLU A 90 19.47 -24.41 -11.37
C GLU A 90 20.28 -25.63 -10.89
N ARG A 91 19.66 -26.48 -10.06
CA ARG A 91 20.27 -27.70 -9.52
C ARG A 91 20.82 -28.65 -10.60
N ASN A 92 20.21 -28.69 -11.78
CA ASN A 92 20.60 -29.56 -12.89
C ASN A 92 21.56 -28.85 -13.87
N ASN A 93 22.24 -27.78 -13.44
CA ASN A 93 23.15 -26.97 -14.26
C ASN A 93 22.49 -26.30 -15.49
N GLN A 94 21.16 -26.26 -15.56
CA GLN A 94 20.39 -25.52 -16.57
C GLN A 94 20.21 -24.06 -16.16
N LEU A 95 20.06 -23.16 -17.14
CA LEU A 95 19.76 -21.75 -16.85
C LEU A 95 18.37 -21.62 -16.21
N MET A 96 18.28 -20.75 -15.19
CA MET A 96 17.01 -20.44 -14.56
C MET A 96 16.08 -19.72 -15.52
N SER A 97 14.77 -19.99 -15.43
CA SER A 97 13.79 -19.11 -16.05
C SER A 97 13.69 -17.78 -15.27
N PRO A 98 13.47 -16.63 -15.94
CA PRO A 98 13.19 -15.37 -15.25
C PRO A 98 11.99 -15.45 -14.32
N ASN A 99 10.98 -16.28 -14.67
CA ASN A 99 9.79 -16.51 -13.84
C ASN A 99 10.16 -17.19 -12.52
N THR A 100 11.08 -18.16 -12.54
CA THR A 100 11.60 -18.81 -11.32
C THR A 100 12.23 -17.76 -10.41
N VAL A 101 13.10 -16.89 -10.95
CA VAL A 101 13.74 -15.81 -10.18
C VAL A 101 12.70 -14.88 -9.56
N ARG A 102 11.71 -14.39 -10.33
CA ARG A 102 10.65 -13.53 -9.80
C ARG A 102 9.86 -14.21 -8.68
N ARG A 103 9.54 -15.50 -8.84
CA ARG A 103 8.83 -16.25 -7.79
C ARG A 103 9.65 -16.33 -6.50
N ARG A 104 10.97 -16.56 -6.60
CA ARG A 104 11.86 -16.60 -5.43
C ARG A 104 11.95 -15.27 -4.71
N LEU A 105 12.13 -14.18 -5.45
CA LEU A 105 12.15 -12.83 -4.90
C LEU A 105 10.81 -12.48 -4.24
N SER A 106 9.69 -12.85 -4.85
CA SER A 106 8.36 -12.63 -4.28
C SER A 106 8.15 -13.44 -2.99
N THR A 107 8.61 -14.69 -2.92
CA THR A 107 8.54 -15.50 -1.69
C THR A 107 9.36 -14.88 -0.55
N SER A 108 10.45 -14.17 -0.85
CA SER A 108 11.23 -13.42 0.14
C SER A 108 10.75 -11.99 0.37
N GLY A 109 9.56 -11.61 -0.13
CA GLY A 109 8.98 -10.27 0.05
C GLY A 109 9.55 -9.17 -0.86
N LEU A 110 10.44 -9.49 -1.79
CA LEU A 110 10.99 -8.53 -2.75
C LEU A 110 10.04 -8.39 -3.95
N ARG A 111 9.52 -7.18 -4.14
CA ARG A 111 8.62 -6.82 -5.25
C ARG A 111 9.25 -5.68 -6.07
N ALA A 112 9.03 -5.73 -7.38
CA ALA A 112 9.41 -4.61 -8.24
C ALA A 112 8.55 -3.38 -7.92
N ARG A 113 9.19 -2.22 -7.88
CA ARG A 113 8.55 -0.90 -7.69
C ARG A 113 9.13 0.06 -8.72
N ARG A 114 8.33 1.06 -9.12
CA ARG A 114 8.83 2.16 -9.94
C ARG A 114 9.74 3.04 -9.07
N PRO A 115 10.98 3.34 -9.48
CA PRO A 115 11.81 4.30 -8.76
C PRO A 115 11.13 5.67 -8.79
N TYR A 116 11.41 6.49 -7.78
CA TYR A 116 11.03 7.90 -7.79
C TYR A 116 11.72 8.62 -8.95
N ILE A 117 10.96 9.42 -9.69
CA ILE A 117 11.46 10.28 -10.76
C ILE A 117 11.23 11.70 -10.30
N GLY A 118 12.30 12.46 -10.08
CA GLY A 118 12.23 13.85 -9.66
C GLY A 118 13.61 14.48 -9.55
N PRO A 119 13.69 15.76 -9.14
CA PRO A 119 14.95 16.49 -9.08
C PRO A 119 15.94 15.82 -8.10
N ILE A 120 17.19 15.69 -8.54
CA ILE A 120 18.27 15.14 -7.70
C ILE A 120 18.62 16.17 -6.63
N LEU A 121 18.42 15.82 -5.37
CA LEU A 121 18.79 16.67 -4.24
C LEU A 121 20.29 16.57 -3.98
N THR A 122 21.01 17.63 -4.33
CA THR A 122 22.41 17.83 -3.93
C THR A 122 22.51 17.95 -2.40
N GLN A 123 23.69 17.67 -1.85
CA GLN A 123 23.92 17.73 -0.40
C GLN A 123 23.58 19.11 0.18
N ARG A 124 23.93 20.19 -0.52
CA ARG A 124 23.58 21.57 -0.17
C ARG A 124 22.07 21.78 -0.08
N LEU A 125 21.31 21.28 -1.05
CA LEU A 125 19.85 21.40 -1.07
C LEU A 125 19.20 20.61 0.07
N ARG A 126 19.70 19.40 0.37
CA ARG A 126 19.20 18.61 1.50
C ARG A 126 19.41 19.35 2.81
N HIS A 127 20.62 19.85 3.04
CA HIS A 127 20.94 20.57 4.27
C HIS A 127 20.06 21.81 4.46
N ARG A 128 19.93 22.66 3.43
CA ARG A 128 19.04 23.84 3.48
C ARG A 128 17.59 23.48 3.75
N ARG A 129 17.06 22.43 3.11
CA ARG A 129 15.68 21.97 3.33
C ARG A 129 15.49 21.45 4.75
N THR A 130 16.45 20.69 5.27
CA THR A 130 16.40 20.19 6.65
C THR A 130 16.45 21.33 7.66
N LEU A 131 17.37 22.29 7.49
CA LEU A 131 17.45 23.46 8.37
C LEU A 131 16.16 24.27 8.36
N TRP A 132 15.66 24.58 7.17
CA TRP A 132 14.39 25.31 7.03
C TRP A 132 13.25 24.57 7.74
N ALA A 133 13.14 23.24 7.53
CA ALA A 133 12.12 22.44 8.20
C ALA A 133 12.29 22.43 9.73
N GLN A 134 13.52 22.40 10.24
CA GLN A 134 13.80 22.44 11.69
C GLN A 134 13.47 23.81 12.30
N GLU A 135 13.88 24.90 11.65
CA GLU A 135 13.60 26.28 12.10
C GLU A 135 12.09 26.57 12.18
N HIS A 136 11.31 25.94 11.29
CA HIS A 136 9.87 26.17 11.18
C HIS A 136 9.04 25.03 11.80
N ALA A 137 9.68 24.00 12.39
CA ALA A 137 8.98 22.86 12.98
C ALA A 137 8.12 23.23 14.20
N ALA A 138 8.57 24.25 14.95
CA ALA A 138 7.91 24.74 16.16
C ALA A 138 7.02 25.97 15.90
N TRP A 139 6.76 26.30 14.64
CA TRP A 139 5.96 27.48 14.31
C TRP A 139 4.48 27.29 14.63
N ASP A 140 3.91 28.29 15.28
CA ASP A 140 2.50 28.35 15.64
C ASP A 140 1.64 28.82 14.47
N ARG A 141 0.33 28.55 14.57
CA ARG A 141 -0.65 28.86 13.52
C ARG A 141 -0.62 30.33 13.08
N ILE A 142 -0.41 31.26 14.02
CA ILE A 142 -0.37 32.71 13.72
C ILE A 142 0.87 33.05 12.87
N GLN A 143 2.00 32.38 13.11
CA GLN A 143 3.20 32.59 12.31
C GLN A 143 2.99 32.07 10.88
N TRP A 144 2.39 30.89 10.72
CA TRP A 144 2.02 30.37 9.40
C TRP A 144 1.01 31.25 8.65
N GLN A 145 0.11 31.96 9.34
CA GLN A 145 -0.84 32.89 8.72
C GLN A 145 -0.16 34.11 8.06
N SER A 146 1.06 34.44 8.48
CA SER A 146 1.83 35.54 7.88
C SER A 146 2.57 35.13 6.60
N VAL A 147 2.67 33.83 6.30
CA VAL A 147 3.40 33.33 5.13
C VAL A 147 2.50 33.26 3.92
N VAL A 148 2.90 33.93 2.84
CA VAL A 148 2.27 33.81 1.52
C VAL A 148 3.14 32.92 0.64
N PHE A 149 2.57 31.84 0.11
CA PHE A 149 3.23 30.96 -0.84
C PHE A 149 2.80 31.32 -2.26
N SER A 150 3.76 31.45 -3.17
CA SER A 150 3.55 31.62 -4.61
C SER A 150 4.40 30.63 -5.38
N ASP A 151 3.85 30.03 -6.42
CA ASP A 151 4.57 29.17 -7.36
C ASP A 151 4.08 29.44 -8.79
N GLU A 152 4.92 29.16 -9.77
CA GLU A 152 4.60 29.31 -11.19
C GLU A 152 4.41 27.92 -11.81
N SER A 153 3.22 27.66 -12.34
CA SER A 153 2.93 26.42 -13.05
C SER A 153 2.79 26.67 -14.55
N ARG A 154 3.38 25.78 -15.35
CA ARG A 154 3.26 25.79 -16.81
C ARG A 154 2.07 24.92 -17.21
N PHE A 155 1.22 25.43 -18.08
CA PHE A 155 0.10 24.70 -18.67
C PHE A 155 0.27 24.64 -20.19
N CYS A 156 0.33 23.44 -20.77
CA CYS A 156 0.19 23.26 -22.21
C CYS A 156 -1.29 23.06 -22.59
N ILE A 157 -1.74 23.73 -23.65
CA ILE A 157 -3.10 23.59 -24.19
C ILE A 157 -3.21 22.35 -25.10
N ASP A 158 -2.12 21.98 -25.77
CA ASP A 158 -2.16 20.98 -26.85
C ASP A 158 -1.92 19.54 -26.38
N HIS A 159 -1.33 19.35 -25.20
CA HIS A 159 -1.04 18.04 -24.64
C HIS A 159 -1.19 18.08 -23.12
N ALA A 160 -1.76 17.03 -22.52
CA ALA A 160 -1.73 16.89 -21.08
C ALA A 160 -0.26 16.88 -20.62
N ASP A 161 0.11 17.79 -19.70
CA ASP A 161 1.39 17.78 -18.99
C ASP A 161 1.43 16.55 -18.07
N GLY A 162 1.56 15.37 -18.69
CA GLY A 162 1.70 14.12 -17.98
C GLY A 162 3.08 14.07 -17.35
N HIS A 163 3.14 13.78 -16.05
CA HIS A 163 4.34 13.25 -15.37
C HIS A 163 4.70 11.85 -15.94
N GLY A 164 5.03 11.82 -17.22
CA GLY A 164 5.38 10.67 -18.02
C GLY A 164 6.85 10.78 -18.44
N GLY A 165 7.71 10.22 -17.60
CA GLY A 165 9.10 9.82 -17.84
C GLY A 165 9.78 10.34 -19.11
N GLY A 166 10.77 11.22 -18.89
CA GLY A 166 11.94 11.50 -19.73
C GLY A 166 11.83 11.18 -21.21
N LYS A 167 11.61 12.24 -22.01
CA LYS A 167 12.32 12.52 -23.27
C LYS A 167 11.97 13.94 -23.71
N GLU A 168 13.03 14.73 -23.88
CA GLU A 168 13.07 16.08 -24.46
C GLU A 168 12.15 17.12 -23.80
N GLU A 169 12.76 18.19 -23.30
CA GLU A 169 12.10 19.47 -23.13
C GLU A 169 11.64 19.91 -24.53
N LYS A 170 10.47 19.43 -24.96
CA LYS A 170 9.77 20.10 -26.05
C LYS A 170 9.35 21.43 -25.47
N GLU A 171 10.01 22.48 -25.93
CA GLU A 171 9.73 23.86 -25.60
C GLU A 171 8.25 24.10 -25.85
N CYS A 172 7.44 24.00 -24.78
CA CYS A 172 6.03 24.27 -24.86
C CYS A 172 5.92 25.77 -25.08
N SER A 173 5.59 26.13 -26.32
CA SER A 173 5.30 27.48 -26.78
C SER A 173 3.99 28.00 -26.18
N SER A 174 3.78 27.78 -24.87
CA SER A 174 2.70 28.40 -24.13
C SER A 174 3.10 29.84 -23.85
N ARG A 175 2.64 30.75 -24.73
CA ARG A 175 2.89 32.19 -24.69
C ARG A 175 2.17 32.92 -23.54
N ILE A 176 1.37 32.21 -22.75
CA ILE A 176 0.50 32.77 -21.71
C ILE A 176 0.92 32.26 -20.33
N ILE A 177 1.25 33.17 -19.42
CA ILE A 177 1.49 32.90 -18.01
C ILE A 177 0.15 33.03 -17.27
N VAL A 178 -0.27 31.97 -16.59
CA VAL A 178 -1.47 31.97 -15.74
C VAL A 178 -1.03 32.17 -14.29
N VAL A 179 -1.29 33.35 -13.74
CA VAL A 179 -1.06 33.64 -12.31
C VAL A 179 -2.36 33.39 -11.57
N VAL A 180 -2.37 32.36 -10.72
CA VAL A 180 -3.52 32.04 -9.87
C VAL A 180 -3.25 32.61 -8.48
N VAL A 181 -4.00 33.65 -8.11
CA VAL A 181 -3.97 34.23 -6.77
C VAL A 181 -5.15 33.67 -5.98
N VAL A 182 -4.85 32.91 -4.94
CA VAL A 182 -5.86 32.42 -3.99
C VAL A 182 -5.97 33.42 -2.86
N VAL A 183 -7.11 34.09 -2.76
CA VAL A 183 -7.41 35.04 -1.69
C VAL A 183 -8.30 34.34 -0.66
N VAL A 184 -7.81 34.23 0.57
CA VAL A 184 -8.56 33.65 1.68
C VAL A 184 -9.00 34.79 2.61
N VAL A 185 -10.30 35.05 2.68
CA VAL A 185 -10.89 36.05 3.58
C VAL A 185 -11.59 35.33 4.72
N VAL A 186 -11.24 35.69 5.95
CA VAL A 186 -11.83 35.13 7.17
C VAL A 186 -12.77 36.17 7.78
N VAL A 187 -14.07 35.87 7.81
CA VAL A 187 -15.10 36.75 8.37
C VAL A 187 -15.66 36.13 9.65
N ALA A 188 -15.58 36.86 10.77
CA ALA A 188 -16.19 36.44 12.02
C ALA A 188 -17.66 36.88 12.08
N VAL A 189 -18.56 35.95 12.40
CA VAL A 189 -19.97 36.22 12.67
C VAL A 189 -20.15 36.38 14.16
N VAL A 190 -20.65 37.54 14.57
CA VAL A 190 -20.69 37.95 15.98
C VAL A 190 -22.10 38.36 16.36
N VAL A 191 -22.57 37.90 17.52
CA VAL A 191 -23.87 38.25 18.11
C VAL A 191 -23.64 39.02 19.40
N ALA A 192 -24.27 40.18 19.54
CA ALA A 192 -24.23 40.97 20.76
C ALA A 192 -25.47 40.67 21.61
N VAL A 193 -25.26 40.31 22.87
CA VAL A 193 -26.31 40.09 23.87
C VAL A 193 -26.24 41.22 24.89
N VAL A 194 -27.35 41.94 25.04
CA VAL A 194 -27.48 43.01 26.03
C VAL A 194 -28.10 42.42 27.29
N VAL A 195 -27.36 42.46 28.39
CA VAL A 195 -27.83 42.02 29.71
C VAL A 195 -28.05 43.24 30.58
N VAL A 196 -29.30 43.44 31.00
CA VAL A 196 -29.66 44.45 31.98
C VAL A 196 -29.53 43.83 33.37
N VAL A 197 -28.50 44.22 34.11
CA VAL A 197 -28.32 43.78 35.48
C VAL A 197 -29.06 44.77 36.38
N GLY A 198 -30.19 44.34 36.93
CA GLY A 198 -31.03 45.15 37.78
C GLY A 198 -30.29 45.58 39.06
N GLY A 199 -30.19 46.89 39.27
CA GLY A 199 -29.62 47.46 40.48
C GLY A 199 -30.60 47.41 41.65
N GLY A 200 -30.26 46.68 42.70
CA GLY A 200 -30.98 46.73 43.96
C GLY A 200 -30.84 48.10 44.62
N GLY A 201 -31.95 48.82 44.77
CA GLY A 201 -32.13 49.83 45.81
C GLY A 201 -31.64 51.27 45.56
N GLY A 202 -31.14 51.61 44.37
CA GLY A 202 -30.64 52.97 44.15
C GLY A 202 -30.42 53.37 42.68
N GLY A 203 -31.50 53.40 41.88
CA GLY A 203 -31.61 54.18 40.63
C GLY A 203 -30.68 53.87 39.45
N ALA A 204 -29.58 53.15 39.62
CA ALA A 204 -28.63 52.85 38.55
C ALA A 204 -28.94 51.50 37.90
N VAL A 205 -29.32 51.53 36.62
CA VAL A 205 -29.45 50.34 35.79
C VAL A 205 -28.12 50.14 35.05
N VAL A 206 -27.44 49.01 35.31
CA VAL A 206 -26.20 48.68 34.61
C VAL A 206 -26.54 47.81 33.40
N VAL A 207 -26.22 48.31 32.21
CA VAL A 207 -26.39 47.58 30.95
C VAL A 207 -25.02 47.05 30.51
N ALA A 208 -24.89 45.74 30.41
CA ALA A 208 -23.69 45.07 29.89
C ALA A 208 -23.96 44.55 28.48
N ILE A 209 -23.03 44.79 27.55
CA ILE A 209 -23.08 44.22 26.20
C ILE A 209 -22.02 43.12 26.12
N ALA A 210 -22.46 41.87 25.99
CA ALA A 210 -21.59 40.73 25.74
C ALA A 210 -21.56 40.43 24.24
N VAL A 211 -20.38 40.45 23.63
CA VAL A 211 -20.19 40.19 22.20
C VAL A 211 -19.65 38.77 22.04
N ILE A 212 -20.43 37.87 21.42
CA ILE A 212 -20.13 36.45 21.27
C ILE A 212 -19.84 36.15 19.81
N VAL A 213 -18.66 35.58 19.50
CA VAL A 213 -18.36 35.06 18.16
C VAL A 213 -19.07 33.72 18.00
N VAL A 214 -20.07 33.66 17.12
CA VAL A 214 -20.94 32.48 16.92
C VAL A 214 -20.46 31.62 15.75
N GLY A 215 -19.63 32.18 14.86
CA GLY A 215 -19.05 31.41 13.76
C GLY A 215 -17.94 32.15 13.04
N VAL A 216 -17.17 31.40 12.25
CA VAL A 216 -16.14 31.94 11.36
C VAL A 216 -16.39 31.39 9.96
N VAL A 217 -16.58 32.26 8.98
CA VAL A 217 -16.74 31.89 7.58
C VAL A 217 -15.43 32.15 6.85
N VAL A 218 -14.94 31.13 6.14
CA VAL A 218 -13.76 31.24 5.29
C VAL A 218 -14.23 31.32 3.84
N VAL A 219 -14.01 32.45 3.20
CA VAL A 219 -14.29 32.65 1.78
C VAL A 219 -12.98 32.47 1.01
N VAL A 220 -12.96 31.51 0.09
CA VAL A 220 -11.83 31.27 -0.81
C VAL A 220 -12.19 31.79 -2.19
N GLY A 221 -11.57 32.89 -2.59
CA GLY A 221 -11.65 33.43 -3.95
C GLY A 221 -10.44 33.00 -4.77
N VAL A 222 -10.68 32.59 -6.01
CA VAL A 222 -9.61 32.30 -6.98
C VAL A 222 -9.65 33.38 -8.05
N VAL A 223 -8.59 34.19 -8.12
CA VAL A 223 -8.43 35.18 -9.18
C VAL A 223 -7.38 34.67 -10.15
N VAL A 224 -7.77 34.53 -11.41
CA VAL A 224 -6.90 34.05 -12.49
C VAL A 224 -6.51 35.23 -13.35
N PHE A 225 -5.22 35.57 -13.36
CA PHE A 225 -4.66 36.56 -14.28
C PHE A 225 -3.96 35.84 -15.43
N LEU A 226 -4.32 36.22 -16.65
CA LEU A 226 -3.64 35.80 -17.87
C LEU A 226 -2.70 36.93 -18.28
N LYS A 227 -1.39 36.67 -18.28
CA LYS A 227 -0.40 37.64 -18.76
C LYS A 227 0.34 37.07 -19.97
N ASP A 228 0.34 37.84 -21.06
CA ASP A 228 1.10 37.53 -22.27
C ASP A 228 2.58 37.91 -22.03
N LYS A 229 3.52 37.05 -22.43
CA LYS A 229 4.94 37.16 -22.03
C LYS A 229 5.66 38.40 -22.62
N ASN A 230 5.04 39.09 -23.58
CA ASN A 230 5.58 40.26 -24.29
C ASN A 230 4.89 41.60 -23.93
N SER A 231 4.08 41.64 -22.86
CA SER A 231 3.36 42.85 -22.39
C SER A 231 3.92 43.47 -21.11
#